data_AF-A0A948SIQ9-F1
#
_entry.id   AF-A0A948SIQ9-F1
#
_cell.length_a   1.000
_cell.length_b   1.000
_cell.length_c   1.000
_cell.angle_alpha   90.00
_cell.angle_beta   90.00
_cell.angle_gamma   90.00
#
_symmetry.space_group_name_H-M   'P 1'
#
loop_
_entity.id
_entity.type
_entity.pdbx_description
1 polymer ?
#
loop_
_entity_poly.entity_id
_entity_poly.type
_entity_poly.pdbx_seq_one_letter_code
_entity_poly.pdbx_strand_id
1 'polypeptide(L)'
;MSARNRELLGLIPASLLVVAGFGAVFVQESAVLGDLSLTYGAIFLGLCLLAHVVVRIRLPDADPYVLPIVAVLAGIGLVVIYRLNETLARDQATWFVIGLIAFTLTIVLLRDYRVLERYRYVIAAGSILLLLLPRIPGIGAQVNGAYLGIDIGPVSFQPAEFAKIGIIIFLASYLRDTRSLLVDRKKFGITVPRLKHIGPLLLVWGLAMLMLVFIRDLGSSVMFFGAFLAMLYVATNRLIFPVVGLGLFALGAWFFSATVGHVGARIDAWQHPFDPKLYEQVGGSYQIAQSLFAQADGGMWGQGFGLALVAVGDSPILPAAQT
;
A
#
# COMPACT_ATOMS: atom_id res chain seq x y z
N MET A 1 -32.96 -0.37 -4.25
CA MET A 1 -32.26 0.76 -3.59
C MET A 1 -31.30 1.41 -4.57
N SER A 2 -31.16 2.75 -4.60
CA SER A 2 -30.18 3.40 -5.48
C SER A 2 -28.74 3.02 -5.06
N ALA A 3 -27.77 3.13 -5.98
CA ALA A 3 -26.36 2.89 -5.66
C ALA A 3 -25.90 3.74 -4.46
N ARG A 4 -26.18 5.04 -4.48
CA ARG A 4 -25.79 5.96 -3.41
C ARG A 4 -26.47 5.63 -2.07
N ASN A 5 -27.71 5.14 -2.08
CA ASN A 5 -28.36 4.69 -0.84
C ASN A 5 -27.73 3.40 -0.28
N ARG A 6 -27.24 2.50 -1.14
CA ARG A 6 -26.46 1.32 -0.71
C ARG A 6 -25.12 1.73 -0.11
N GLU A 7 -24.45 2.71 -0.71
CA GLU A 7 -23.21 3.27 -0.17
C GLU A 7 -23.44 3.87 1.22
N LEU A 8 -24.49 4.69 1.37
CA LEU A 8 -24.85 5.29 2.65
C LEU A 8 -25.13 4.23 3.73
N LEU A 9 -25.90 3.19 3.39
CA LEU A 9 -26.12 2.08 4.32
C LEU A 9 -24.82 1.34 4.66
N GLY A 10 -23.91 1.19 3.69
CA GLY A 10 -22.60 0.56 3.89
C GLY A 10 -21.69 1.31 4.85
N LEU A 11 -21.87 2.62 5.02
CA LEU A 11 -21.10 3.41 6.00
C LEU A 11 -21.53 3.17 7.46
N ILE A 12 -22.74 2.67 7.69
CA ILE A 12 -23.25 2.42 9.04
C ILE A 12 -22.42 1.33 9.74
N PRO A 13 -22.21 0.13 9.15
CA PRO A 13 -21.33 -0.88 9.74
C PRO A 13 -19.90 -0.38 10.01
N ALA A 14 -19.34 0.46 9.11
CA ALA A 14 -18.01 1.01 9.30
C ALA A 14 -17.93 1.91 10.55
N SER A 15 -18.93 2.77 10.76
CA SER A 15 -19.00 3.61 11.96
C SER A 15 -19.24 2.80 13.23
N LEU A 16 -20.17 1.83 13.18
CA LEU A 16 -20.44 0.95 14.33
C LEU A 16 -19.18 0.18 14.74
N LEU A 17 -18.39 -0.30 13.77
CA LEU A 17 -17.12 -0.95 14.03
C LEU A 17 -16.14 -0.02 14.74
N VAL A 18 -16.02 1.23 14.30
CA VAL A 18 -15.13 2.21 14.93
C VAL A 18 -15.56 2.53 16.36
N VAL A 19 -16.85 2.77 16.58
CA VAL A 19 -17.42 2.99 17.93
C VAL A 19 -17.14 1.80 18.84
N ALA A 20 -17.46 0.58 18.38
CA ALA A 20 -17.26 -0.63 19.16
C ALA A 20 -15.78 -0.91 19.41
N GLY A 21 -14.91 -0.65 18.43
CA GLY A 21 -13.47 -0.83 18.53
C GLY A 21 -12.83 0.09 19.57
N PHE A 22 -13.08 1.41 19.48
CA PHE A 22 -12.61 2.35 20.50
C PHE A 22 -13.23 2.07 21.88
N GLY A 23 -14.51 1.72 21.93
CA GLY A 23 -15.18 1.31 23.16
C GLY A 23 -14.49 0.12 23.83
N ALA A 24 -14.12 -0.91 23.05
CA ALA A 24 -13.39 -2.07 23.55
C ALA A 24 -12.01 -1.71 24.10
N VAL A 25 -11.27 -0.82 23.42
CA VAL A 25 -9.96 -0.33 23.90
C VAL A 25 -10.10 0.42 25.22
N PHE A 26 -11.04 1.35 25.35
CA PHE A 26 -11.24 2.11 26.58
C PHE A 26 -11.69 1.28 27.77
N VAL A 27 -12.57 0.29 27.54
CA VAL A 27 -12.96 -0.67 28.58
C VAL A 27 -11.75 -1.44 29.08
N GLN A 28 -10.86 -1.86 28.18
CA GLN A 28 -9.69 -2.63 28.54
C GLN A 28 -8.63 -1.80 29.28
N GLU A 29 -8.38 -0.57 28.85
CA GLU A 29 -7.31 0.27 29.42
C GLU A 29 -7.72 0.98 30.70
N SER A 30 -8.97 1.44 30.79
CA SER A 30 -9.43 2.32 31.88
C SER A 30 -10.60 1.76 32.67
N ALA A 31 -11.14 0.59 32.32
CA ALA A 31 -12.37 0.03 32.90
C ALA A 31 -13.59 0.99 32.85
N VAL A 32 -13.58 1.96 31.93
CA VAL A 32 -14.62 2.97 31.77
C VAL A 32 -15.15 2.95 30.34
N LEU A 33 -16.48 2.89 30.20
CA LEU A 33 -17.17 3.23 28.95
C LEU A 33 -17.37 4.74 28.91
N GLY A 34 -16.50 5.45 28.20
CA GLY A 34 -16.59 6.90 28.03
C GLY A 34 -17.31 7.30 26.73
N ASP A 35 -17.96 8.46 26.77
CA ASP A 35 -18.58 9.13 25.61
C ASP A 35 -17.58 9.46 24.48
N LEU A 36 -16.28 9.36 24.78
CA LEU A 36 -15.20 9.60 23.84
C LEU A 36 -15.22 8.61 22.66
N SER A 37 -15.58 7.34 22.89
CA SER A 37 -15.73 6.34 21.82
C SER A 37 -16.83 6.71 20.82
N LEU A 38 -17.97 7.18 21.34
CA LEU A 38 -19.08 7.70 20.54
C LEU A 38 -18.66 8.95 19.78
N THR A 39 -17.90 9.83 20.41
CA THR A 39 -17.37 11.05 19.79
C THR A 39 -16.46 10.73 18.60
N TYR A 40 -15.48 9.82 18.77
CA TYR A 40 -14.58 9.41 17.70
C TYR A 40 -15.32 8.70 16.56
N GLY A 41 -16.26 7.82 16.88
CA GLY A 41 -17.10 7.18 15.89
C GLY A 41 -18.01 8.15 15.12
N ALA A 42 -18.54 9.17 15.79
CA ALA A 42 -19.34 10.22 15.18
C ALA A 42 -18.51 11.14 14.26
N ILE A 43 -17.28 11.52 14.68
CA ILE A 43 -16.36 12.28 13.83
C ILE A 43 -15.99 11.47 12.60
N PHE A 44 -15.62 10.20 12.77
CA PHE A 44 -15.27 9.30 11.66
C PHE A 44 -16.44 9.16 10.67
N LEU A 45 -17.65 8.90 11.18
CA LEU A 45 -18.85 8.83 10.35
C LEU A 45 -19.11 10.15 9.63
N GLY A 46 -19.00 11.29 10.33
CA GLY A 46 -19.14 12.62 9.75
C GLY A 46 -18.21 12.84 8.57
N LEU A 47 -16.93 12.48 8.70
CA LEU A 47 -15.94 12.57 7.62
C LEU A 47 -16.30 11.66 6.44
N CYS A 48 -16.70 10.42 6.69
CA CYS A 48 -17.14 9.50 5.64
C CYS A 48 -18.43 9.97 4.95
N LEU A 49 -19.36 10.59 5.69
CA LEU A 49 -20.58 11.17 5.14
C LEU A 49 -20.28 12.38 4.25
N LEU A 50 -19.32 13.24 4.62
CA LEU A 50 -18.86 14.33 3.76
C LEU A 50 -18.29 13.80 2.44
N ALA A 51 -17.45 12.77 2.50
CA ALA A 51 -16.94 12.09 1.31
C ALA A 51 -18.10 11.48 0.48
N HIS A 52 -19.06 10.82 1.12
CA HIS A 52 -20.26 10.28 0.48
C HIS A 52 -21.05 11.35 -0.26
N VAL A 53 -21.25 12.53 0.33
CA VAL A 53 -21.96 13.64 -0.31
C VAL A 53 -21.24 14.08 -1.58
N VAL A 54 -19.91 14.19 -1.56
CA VAL A 54 -19.12 14.53 -2.76
C VAL A 54 -19.32 13.46 -3.84
N VAL A 55 -19.16 12.18 -3.51
CA VAL A 55 -19.33 11.08 -4.49
C VAL A 55 -20.77 11.05 -5.01
N ARG A 56 -21.76 11.25 -4.15
CA ARG A 56 -23.18 11.28 -4.51
C ARG A 56 -23.51 12.37 -5.53
N ILE A 57 -22.90 13.55 -5.40
CA ILE A 57 -23.14 14.68 -6.30
C ILE A 57 -22.31 14.55 -7.58
N ARG A 58 -21.05 14.15 -7.48
CA ARG A 58 -20.08 14.20 -8.60
C ARG A 58 -19.96 12.89 -9.38
N LEU A 59 -20.25 11.77 -8.75
CA LEU A 59 -20.09 10.42 -9.31
C LEU A 59 -21.33 9.54 -8.99
N PRO A 60 -22.52 9.90 -9.49
CA PRO A 60 -23.77 9.19 -9.15
C PRO A 60 -23.73 7.70 -9.51
N ASP A 61 -23.00 7.35 -10.58
CA ASP A 61 -22.89 6.01 -11.14
C ASP A 61 -21.65 5.24 -10.64
N ALA A 62 -20.88 5.78 -9.69
CA ALA A 62 -19.76 5.06 -9.10
C ALA A 62 -20.21 3.76 -8.41
N ASP A 63 -19.27 2.84 -8.21
CA ASP A 63 -19.49 1.64 -7.40
C ASP A 63 -19.84 2.08 -5.95
N PRO A 64 -20.95 1.60 -5.37
CA PRO A 64 -21.38 2.00 -4.04
C PRO A 64 -20.65 1.31 -2.88
N TYR A 65 -19.79 0.31 -3.13
CA TYR A 65 -19.14 -0.47 -2.08
C TYR A 65 -17.72 -0.03 -1.77
N VAL A 66 -17.04 0.66 -2.70
CA VAL A 66 -15.64 1.05 -2.55
C VAL A 66 -15.43 1.96 -1.34
N LEU A 67 -16.22 3.03 -1.20
CA LEU A 67 -16.08 3.97 -0.08
C LEU A 67 -16.36 3.29 1.28
N PRO A 68 -17.44 2.49 1.45
CA PRO A 68 -17.66 1.69 2.65
C PRO A 68 -16.52 0.73 2.99
N ILE A 69 -15.98 0.01 2.02
CA ILE A 69 -14.86 -0.92 2.25
C ILE A 69 -13.64 -0.15 2.75
N VAL A 70 -13.31 0.99 2.13
CA VAL A 70 -12.21 1.86 2.57
C VAL A 70 -12.46 2.38 3.99
N ALA A 71 -13.70 2.79 4.30
CA ALA A 71 -14.07 3.24 5.65
C ALA A 71 -13.91 2.12 6.69
N VAL A 72 -14.32 0.88 6.39
CA VAL A 72 -14.11 -0.26 7.29
C VAL A 72 -12.62 -0.50 7.55
N LEU A 73 -11.80 -0.55 6.49
CA LEU A 73 -10.37 -0.80 6.61
C LEU A 73 -9.66 0.33 7.37
N ALA A 74 -9.98 1.58 7.07
CA ALA A 74 -9.44 2.74 7.78
C ALA A 74 -9.86 2.76 9.26
N GLY A 75 -11.12 2.41 9.54
CA GLY A 75 -11.65 2.30 10.89
C GLY A 75 -10.93 1.25 11.73
N ILE A 76 -10.75 0.05 11.19
CA ILE A 76 -9.96 -1.02 11.83
C ILE A 76 -8.53 -0.54 12.09
N GLY A 77 -7.89 0.06 11.08
CA GLY A 77 -6.52 0.57 11.19
C GLY A 77 -6.35 1.61 12.30
N LEU A 78 -7.27 2.59 12.38
CA LEU A 78 -7.24 3.63 13.41
C LEU A 78 -7.41 3.05 14.82
N VAL A 79 -8.36 2.11 15.01
CA VAL A 79 -8.57 1.46 16.31
C VAL A 79 -7.33 0.65 16.73
N VAL A 80 -6.74 -0.10 15.79
CA VAL A 80 -5.53 -0.90 16.06
C VAL A 80 -4.35 -0.01 16.43
N ILE A 81 -4.12 1.08 15.68
CA ILE A 81 -3.01 2.00 15.96
C ILE A 81 -3.24 2.71 17.28
N TYR A 82 -4.46 3.15 17.59
CA TYR A 82 -4.77 3.77 18.88
C TYR A 82 -4.44 2.85 20.05
N ARG A 83 -4.83 1.57 19.94
CA ARG A 83 -4.50 0.52 20.91
C ARG A 83 -2.99 0.27 21.05
N LEU A 84 -2.16 0.68 20.09
CA LEU A 84 -0.71 0.54 20.15
C LEU A 84 -0.03 1.82 20.66
N ASN A 85 -0.48 2.97 20.17
CA ASN A 85 0.08 4.28 20.50
C ASN A 85 -0.92 5.40 20.12
N GLU A 86 -1.42 6.13 21.12
CA GLU A 86 -2.38 7.21 20.89
C GLU A 86 -1.83 8.35 20.03
N THR A 87 -0.54 8.69 20.17
CA THR A 87 0.09 9.77 19.39
C THR A 87 0.14 9.41 17.91
N LEU A 88 0.60 8.20 17.58
CA LEU A 88 0.62 7.70 16.20
C LEU A 88 -0.79 7.58 15.63
N ALA A 89 -1.81 7.28 16.44
CA ALA A 89 -3.18 7.25 15.99
C ALA A 89 -3.74 8.63 15.64
N ARG A 90 -3.33 9.69 16.37
CA ARG A 90 -3.67 11.08 16.03
C ARG A 90 -3.01 11.50 14.71
N ASP A 91 -1.76 11.12 14.50
CA ASP A 91 -1.06 11.37 13.23
C ASP A 91 -1.76 10.63 12.08
N GLN A 92 -2.12 9.37 12.29
CA GLN A 92 -2.85 8.57 11.32
C GLN A 92 -4.24 9.16 11.00
N ALA A 93 -4.96 9.65 12.01
CA ALA A 93 -6.25 10.31 11.82
C ALA A 93 -6.10 11.59 10.99
N THR A 94 -5.02 12.36 11.23
CA THR A 94 -4.68 13.54 10.43
C THR A 94 -4.42 13.17 8.98
N TRP A 95 -3.64 12.13 8.73
CA TRP A 95 -3.39 11.61 7.38
C TRP A 95 -4.64 11.06 6.70
N PHE A 96 -5.56 10.46 7.45
CA PHE A 96 -6.87 10.04 6.92
C PHE A 96 -7.68 11.25 6.43
N VAL A 97 -7.72 12.34 7.19
CA VAL A 97 -8.39 13.58 6.76
C VAL A 97 -7.72 14.18 5.53
N ILE A 98 -6.38 14.27 5.51
CA ILE A 98 -5.62 14.75 4.33
C ILE A 98 -5.92 13.87 3.11
N GLY A 99 -5.98 12.55 3.29
CA GLY A 99 -6.35 11.58 2.24
C GLY A 99 -7.76 11.79 1.71
N LEU A 100 -8.75 12.05 2.57
CA LEU A 100 -10.12 12.37 2.16
C LEU A 100 -10.21 13.71 1.41
N ILE A 101 -9.41 14.71 1.80
CA ILE A 101 -9.29 15.97 1.07
C ILE A 101 -8.68 15.71 -0.31
N ALA A 102 -7.57 14.98 -0.40
CA ALA A 102 -6.93 14.64 -1.67
C ALA A 102 -7.87 13.83 -2.59
N PHE A 103 -8.61 12.88 -2.03
CA PHE A 103 -9.65 12.11 -2.72
C PHE A 103 -10.74 13.03 -3.29
N THR A 104 -11.27 13.93 -2.47
CA THR A 104 -12.28 14.91 -2.86
C THR A 104 -11.78 15.83 -3.96
N LEU A 105 -10.57 16.39 -3.80
CA LEU A 105 -9.94 17.26 -4.79
C LEU A 105 -9.72 16.52 -6.11
N THR A 106 -9.29 15.26 -6.08
CA THR A 106 -9.11 14.45 -7.29
C THR A 106 -10.43 14.32 -8.06
N ILE A 107 -11.54 14.00 -7.39
CA ILE A 107 -12.86 13.90 -8.03
C ILE A 107 -13.32 15.26 -8.60
N VAL A 108 -13.08 16.34 -7.87
CA VAL A 108 -13.55 17.68 -8.23
C VAL A 108 -12.77 18.27 -9.40
N LEU A 109 -11.44 18.10 -9.39
CA LEU A 109 -10.49 18.71 -10.33
C LEU A 109 -10.26 17.84 -11.57
N LEU A 110 -10.16 16.52 -11.42
CA LEU A 110 -9.89 15.59 -12.51
C LEU A 110 -11.19 15.01 -13.09
N ARG A 111 -12.03 15.89 -13.66
CA ARG A 111 -13.33 15.48 -14.23
C ARG A 111 -13.19 14.60 -15.47
N ASP A 112 -12.17 14.85 -16.30
CA ASP A 112 -11.84 14.02 -17.45
C ASP A 112 -10.46 13.39 -17.27
N TYR A 113 -10.44 12.13 -16.83
CA TYR A 113 -9.21 11.36 -16.64
C TYR A 113 -8.47 11.10 -17.96
N ARG A 114 -9.12 11.24 -19.12
CA ARG A 114 -8.48 11.05 -20.43
C ARG A 114 -7.45 12.13 -20.72
N VAL A 115 -7.51 13.29 -20.04
CA VAL A 115 -6.46 14.31 -20.15
C VAL A 115 -5.10 13.75 -19.75
N LEU A 116 -5.04 12.83 -18.78
CA LEU A 116 -3.79 12.19 -18.35
C LEU A 116 -3.12 11.38 -19.47
N GLU A 117 -3.90 10.81 -20.38
CA GLU A 117 -3.41 10.04 -21.54
C GLU A 117 -2.56 10.90 -22.48
N ARG A 118 -2.90 12.17 -22.62
CA ARG A 118 -2.17 13.15 -23.45
C ARG A 118 -0.79 13.46 -22.87
N TYR A 119 -0.67 13.46 -21.54
CA TYR A 119 0.55 13.82 -20.82
C TYR A 119 1.35 12.60 -20.34
N ARG A 120 1.06 11.38 -20.83
CA ARG A 120 1.64 10.12 -20.34
C ARG A 120 3.17 10.15 -20.19
N TYR A 121 3.88 10.74 -21.14
CA TYR A 121 5.35 10.79 -21.12
C TYR A 121 5.88 11.83 -20.13
N VAL A 122 5.17 12.96 -19.98
CA VAL A 122 5.49 13.97 -18.96
C VAL A 122 5.26 13.40 -17.55
N ILE A 123 4.14 12.69 -17.37
CA ILE A 123 3.82 11.99 -16.11
C ILE A 123 4.86 10.91 -15.82
N ALA A 124 5.26 10.10 -16.81
CA ALA A 124 6.29 9.08 -16.65
C ALA A 124 7.65 9.69 -16.27
N ALA A 125 8.09 10.73 -16.99
CA ALA A 125 9.33 11.44 -16.71
C ALA A 125 9.31 12.06 -15.32
N GLY A 126 8.22 12.74 -14.96
CA GLY A 126 8.00 13.29 -13.62
C GLY A 126 8.04 12.21 -12.54
N SER A 127 7.46 11.03 -12.79
CA SER A 127 7.49 9.90 -11.85
C SER A 127 8.90 9.35 -11.64
N ILE A 128 9.71 9.23 -12.71
CA ILE A 128 11.11 8.82 -12.60
C ILE A 128 11.91 9.86 -11.81
N LEU A 129 11.66 11.16 -12.05
CA LEU A 129 12.29 12.23 -11.28
C LEU A 129 11.87 12.21 -9.80
N LEU A 130 10.59 11.92 -9.51
CA LEU A 130 10.11 11.75 -8.13
C LEU A 130 10.86 10.61 -7.40
N LEU A 131 11.12 9.48 -8.07
CA LEU A 131 11.89 8.37 -7.49
C LEU A 131 13.34 8.76 -7.13
N LEU A 132 13.90 9.78 -7.79
CA LEU A 132 15.24 10.28 -7.50
C LEU A 132 15.27 11.23 -6.29
N LEU A 133 14.15 11.84 -5.93
CA LEU A 133 14.14 12.89 -4.91
C LEU A 133 14.70 12.45 -3.54
N PRO A 134 14.39 11.25 -3.00
CA PRO A 134 14.96 10.81 -1.71
C PRO A 134 16.48 10.67 -1.71
N ARG A 135 17.12 10.66 -2.89
CA ARG A 135 18.59 10.57 -3.03
C ARG A 135 19.27 11.92 -3.09
N ILE A 136 18.51 13.02 -3.17
CA ILE A 136 19.07 14.37 -3.21
C ILE A 136 19.54 14.76 -1.81
N PRO A 137 20.85 15.09 -1.62
CA PRO A 137 21.37 15.55 -0.33
C PRO A 137 20.62 16.77 0.18
N GLY A 138 20.28 16.76 1.47
CA GLY A 138 19.57 17.86 2.14
C GLY A 138 18.04 17.79 2.07
N ILE A 139 17.47 16.88 1.27
CA ILE A 139 16.02 16.66 1.16
C ILE A 139 15.64 15.25 1.66
N GLY A 140 16.38 14.23 1.22
CA GLY A 140 16.16 12.86 1.66
C GLY A 140 17.18 12.39 2.69
N ALA A 141 16.77 11.42 3.52
CA ALA A 141 17.62 10.78 4.52
C ALA A 141 17.61 9.25 4.36
N GLN A 142 18.73 8.62 4.74
CA GLN A 142 18.80 7.17 4.78
C GLN A 142 18.19 6.63 6.06
N VAL A 143 17.14 5.82 5.93
CA VAL A 143 16.47 5.15 7.05
C VAL A 143 16.56 3.64 6.81
N ASN A 144 17.09 2.90 7.80
CA ASN A 144 17.26 1.45 7.72
C ASN A 144 18.00 0.97 6.45
N GLY A 145 18.96 1.78 5.98
CA GLY A 145 19.75 1.48 4.80
C GLY A 145 19.11 1.86 3.46
N ALA A 146 17.85 2.32 3.43
CA ALA A 146 17.11 2.73 2.24
C ALA A 146 16.83 4.24 2.19
N TYR A 147 16.62 4.77 0.99
CA TYR A 147 16.32 6.19 0.76
C TYR A 147 14.88 6.31 0.24
N LEU A 148 13.90 6.25 1.16
CA LEU A 148 12.49 6.10 0.80
C LEU A 148 11.71 7.41 0.92
N GLY A 149 11.97 8.17 1.98
CA GLY A 149 11.19 9.32 2.38
C GLY A 149 11.88 10.65 2.12
N ILE A 150 11.06 11.69 2.17
CA ILE A 150 11.47 13.10 2.23
C ILE A 150 10.75 13.74 3.40
N ASP A 151 11.48 14.55 4.15
CA ASP A 151 10.95 15.32 5.26
C ASP A 151 10.88 16.80 4.86
N ILE A 152 9.66 17.36 4.85
CA ILE A 152 9.42 18.78 4.60
C ILE A 152 8.73 19.36 5.84
N GLY A 153 9.54 19.89 6.76
CA GLY A 153 9.05 20.38 8.06
C GLY A 153 8.41 19.24 8.86
N PRO A 154 7.13 19.37 9.29
CA PRO A 154 6.45 18.32 10.05
C PRO A 154 5.89 17.18 9.17
N VAL A 155 5.99 17.28 7.84
CA VAL A 155 5.39 16.31 6.92
C VAL A 155 6.47 15.42 6.32
N SER A 156 6.35 14.11 6.55
CA SER A 156 7.14 13.09 5.86
C SER A 156 6.26 12.35 4.85
N PHE A 157 6.75 12.13 3.63
CA PHE A 157 6.07 11.29 2.65
C PHE A 157 7.06 10.56 1.75
N GLN A 158 6.59 9.49 1.10
CA GLN A 158 7.37 8.70 0.16
C GLN A 158 7.03 9.10 -1.29
N PRO A 159 7.96 9.73 -2.03
CA PRO A 159 7.73 10.08 -3.43
C PRO A 159 7.41 8.87 -4.33
N ALA A 160 7.90 7.69 -3.94
CA ALA A 160 7.64 6.44 -4.64
C ALA A 160 6.15 6.10 -4.74
N GLU A 161 5.32 6.51 -3.78
CA GLU A 161 3.87 6.31 -3.84
C GLU A 161 3.23 7.08 -5.01
N PHE A 162 3.61 8.34 -5.18
CA PHE A 162 3.15 9.17 -6.30
C PHE A 162 3.71 8.68 -7.64
N ALA A 163 4.98 8.28 -7.66
CA ALA A 163 5.61 7.74 -8.84
C ALA A 163 4.92 6.46 -9.32
N LYS A 164 4.49 5.56 -8.41
CA LYS A 164 3.72 4.36 -8.76
C LYS A 164 2.45 4.71 -9.52
N ILE A 165 1.67 5.69 -9.05
CA ILE A 165 0.45 6.15 -9.72
C ILE A 165 0.77 6.67 -11.12
N GLY A 166 1.77 7.54 -11.24
CA GLY A 166 2.15 8.13 -12.53
C GLY A 166 2.66 7.12 -13.55
N ILE A 167 3.45 6.14 -13.13
CA ILE A 167 3.90 5.08 -14.03
C ILE A 167 2.74 4.15 -14.41
N ILE A 168 1.81 3.83 -13.50
CA ILE A 168 0.60 3.06 -13.84
C ILE A 168 -0.24 3.80 -14.89
N ILE A 169 -0.41 5.13 -14.76
CA ILE A 169 -1.07 5.96 -15.77
C ILE A 169 -0.37 5.83 -17.13
N PHE A 170 0.97 5.92 -17.15
CA PHE A 170 1.74 5.72 -18.36
C PHE A 170 1.53 4.34 -18.97
N LEU A 171 1.64 3.27 -18.17
CA LEU A 171 1.46 1.89 -18.61
C LEU A 171 0.06 1.69 -19.20
N ALA A 172 -0.98 2.17 -18.51
CA ALA A 172 -2.37 2.03 -18.95
C ALA A 172 -2.60 2.74 -20.29
N SER A 173 -2.13 3.98 -20.37
CA SER A 173 -2.24 4.83 -21.55
C SER A 173 -1.47 4.26 -22.74
N TYR A 174 -0.23 3.80 -22.53
CA TYR A 174 0.61 3.24 -23.58
C TYR A 174 0.11 1.89 -24.09
N LEU A 175 -0.33 1.01 -23.16
CA LEU A 175 -0.87 -0.30 -23.52
C LEU A 175 -2.20 -0.19 -24.27
N ARG A 176 -3.06 0.80 -23.94
CA ARG A 176 -4.30 1.05 -24.68
C ARG A 176 -4.05 1.29 -26.17
N ASP A 177 -3.09 2.14 -26.51
CA ASP A 177 -2.78 2.47 -27.91
C ASP A 177 -2.02 1.37 -28.63
N THR A 178 -1.16 0.65 -27.91
CA THR A 178 -0.25 -0.34 -28.50
C THR A 178 -0.86 -1.75 -28.51
N ARG A 179 -2.04 -1.96 -27.89
CA ARG A 179 -2.67 -3.27 -27.72
C ARG A 179 -2.78 -4.06 -29.02
N SER A 180 -3.33 -3.46 -30.08
CA SER A 180 -3.50 -4.14 -31.38
C SER A 180 -2.17 -4.62 -31.95
N LEU A 181 -1.12 -3.81 -31.82
CA LEU A 181 0.22 -4.09 -32.29
C LEU A 181 0.92 -5.20 -31.50
N LEU A 182 0.56 -5.39 -30.23
CA LEU A 182 1.05 -6.49 -29.39
C LEU A 182 0.37 -7.81 -29.73
N VAL A 183 -0.86 -7.79 -30.27
CA VAL A 183 -1.68 -8.98 -30.52
C VAL A 183 -1.53 -9.52 -31.95
N ASP A 184 -1.10 -8.71 -32.91
CA ASP A 184 -1.32 -8.99 -34.34
C ASP A 184 -0.45 -10.06 -35.03
N ARG A 185 0.61 -10.61 -34.43
CA ARG A 185 1.52 -11.52 -35.19
C ARG A 185 1.97 -12.78 -34.48
N LYS A 186 1.43 -13.93 -34.88
CA LYS A 186 2.02 -15.24 -34.60
C LYS A 186 3.26 -15.43 -35.48
N LYS A 187 4.45 -15.57 -34.88
CA LYS A 187 5.65 -16.08 -35.57
C LYS A 187 6.10 -17.34 -34.83
N PHE A 188 5.98 -18.51 -35.47
CA PHE A 188 6.25 -19.82 -34.85
C PHE A 188 5.33 -20.19 -33.66
N GLY A 189 4.03 -19.84 -33.73
CA GLY A 189 3.08 -20.10 -32.64
C GLY A 189 3.26 -19.20 -31.39
N ILE A 190 4.39 -18.50 -31.30
CA ILE A 190 4.69 -17.50 -30.28
C ILE A 190 4.46 -16.11 -30.88
N THR A 191 3.78 -15.23 -30.15
CA THR A 191 3.68 -13.83 -30.61
C THR A 191 4.78 -13.02 -29.97
N VAL A 192 5.77 -12.63 -30.77
CA VAL A 192 6.83 -11.72 -30.35
C VAL A 192 6.53 -10.34 -30.94
N PRO A 193 6.16 -9.35 -30.12
CA PRO A 193 5.90 -8.01 -30.63
C PRO A 193 7.20 -7.34 -31.07
N ARG A 194 7.12 -6.40 -32.02
CA ARG A 194 8.32 -5.68 -32.47
C ARG A 194 8.89 -4.86 -31.33
N LEU A 195 10.21 -4.91 -31.17
CA LEU A 195 10.94 -4.16 -30.12
C LEU A 195 10.63 -2.66 -30.16
N LYS A 196 10.34 -2.09 -31.33
CA LYS A 196 9.93 -0.68 -31.49
C LYS A 196 8.64 -0.32 -30.72
N HIS A 197 7.71 -1.28 -30.56
CA HIS A 197 6.44 -1.05 -29.88
C HIS A 197 6.51 -1.35 -28.38
N ILE A 198 7.37 -2.28 -27.97
CA ILE A 198 7.61 -2.60 -26.56
C ILE A 198 8.69 -1.67 -25.94
N GLY A 199 9.55 -1.08 -26.76
CA GLY A 199 10.73 -0.32 -26.32
C GLY A 199 10.43 0.77 -25.31
N PRO A 200 9.52 1.73 -25.59
CA PRO A 200 9.16 2.77 -24.63
C PRO A 200 8.57 2.22 -23.33
N LEU A 201 7.77 1.14 -23.41
CA LEU A 201 7.20 0.47 -22.25
C LEU A 201 8.31 -0.10 -21.35
N LEU A 202 9.21 -0.89 -21.93
CA LEU A 202 10.34 -1.49 -21.20
C LEU A 202 11.35 -0.45 -20.71
N LEU A 203 11.53 0.65 -21.45
CA LEU A 203 12.42 1.73 -21.05
C LEU A 203 11.89 2.43 -19.79
N VAL A 204 10.64 2.88 -19.80
CA VAL A 204 10.06 3.55 -18.62
C VAL A 204 9.97 2.61 -17.43
N TRP A 205 9.47 1.39 -17.65
CA TRP A 205 9.40 0.37 -16.61
C TRP A 205 10.79 -0.01 -16.08
N GLY A 206 11.75 -0.23 -16.97
CA GLY A 206 13.12 -0.62 -16.61
C GLY A 206 13.86 0.47 -15.85
N LEU A 207 13.69 1.74 -16.26
CA LEU A 207 14.21 2.89 -15.52
C LEU A 207 13.57 2.99 -14.13
N ALA A 208 12.25 2.82 -14.02
CA ALA A 208 11.57 2.83 -12.72
C ALA A 208 12.07 1.70 -11.81
N MET A 209 12.19 0.47 -12.33
CA MET A 209 12.74 -0.67 -11.57
C MET A 209 14.19 -0.43 -11.14
N LEU A 210 15.03 0.10 -12.04
CA LEU A 210 16.41 0.44 -11.73
C LEU A 210 16.46 1.50 -10.61
N MET A 211 15.60 2.51 -10.66
CA MET A 211 15.50 3.53 -9.61
C MET A 211 15.06 2.93 -8.27
N LEU A 212 14.05 2.05 -8.25
CA LEU A 212 13.57 1.39 -7.02
C LEU A 212 14.67 0.53 -6.38
N VAL A 213 15.40 -0.23 -7.18
CA VAL A 213 16.57 -0.99 -6.70
C VAL A 213 17.68 -0.04 -6.22
N PHE A 214 17.91 1.05 -6.94
CA PHE A 214 18.91 2.06 -6.55
C PHE A 214 18.58 2.69 -5.19
N ILE A 215 17.32 3.03 -4.90
CA ILE A 215 16.92 3.54 -3.58
C ILE A 215 16.78 2.45 -2.50
N ARG A 216 17.01 1.18 -2.87
CA ARG A 216 16.86 -0.03 -2.05
C ARG A 216 15.43 -0.26 -1.55
N ASP A 217 14.43 0.13 -2.35
CA ASP A 217 13.02 -0.15 -2.10
C ASP A 217 12.59 -1.43 -2.82
N LEU A 218 12.96 -2.57 -2.23
CA LEU A 218 12.59 -3.86 -2.80
C LEU A 218 11.09 -4.14 -2.69
N GLY A 219 10.44 -3.70 -1.62
CA GLY A 219 9.00 -3.90 -1.42
C GLY A 219 8.19 -3.27 -2.55
N SER A 220 8.40 -1.97 -2.82
CA SER A 220 7.74 -1.29 -3.93
C SER A 220 8.14 -1.89 -5.28
N SER A 221 9.39 -2.33 -5.45
CA SER A 221 9.84 -2.96 -6.69
C SER A 221 9.06 -4.25 -7.02
N VAL A 222 8.79 -5.10 -6.03
CA VAL A 222 8.00 -6.33 -6.20
C VAL A 222 6.54 -5.99 -6.53
N MET A 223 5.93 -5.05 -5.80
CA MET A 223 4.56 -4.60 -6.08
C MET A 223 4.44 -4.02 -7.50
N PHE A 224 5.40 -3.20 -7.90
CA PHE A 224 5.41 -2.55 -9.21
C PHE A 224 5.64 -3.56 -10.35
N PHE A 225 6.53 -4.53 -10.13
CA PHE A 225 6.74 -5.65 -11.04
C PHE A 225 5.46 -6.47 -11.25
N GLY A 226 4.78 -6.83 -10.16
CA GLY A 226 3.52 -7.57 -10.21
C GLY A 226 2.41 -6.80 -10.94
N ALA A 227 2.26 -5.51 -10.63
CA ALA A 227 1.29 -4.63 -11.30
C ALA A 227 1.58 -4.54 -12.82
N PHE A 228 2.85 -4.38 -13.20
CA PHE A 228 3.26 -4.36 -14.61
C PHE A 228 2.87 -5.66 -15.34
N LEU A 229 3.17 -6.83 -14.77
CA LEU A 229 2.81 -8.11 -15.37
C LEU A 229 1.29 -8.30 -15.48
N ALA A 230 0.55 -7.91 -14.44
CA ALA A 230 -0.91 -7.98 -14.43
C ALA A 230 -1.50 -7.10 -15.55
N MET A 231 -1.04 -5.86 -15.68
CA MET A 231 -1.50 -4.95 -16.73
C MET A 231 -1.14 -5.46 -18.13
N LEU A 232 0.07 -6.00 -18.30
CA LEU A 232 0.50 -6.57 -19.56
C LEU A 232 -0.35 -7.78 -19.95
N TYR A 233 -0.67 -8.65 -19.00
CA TYR A 233 -1.60 -9.77 -19.21
C TYR A 233 -3.00 -9.28 -19.56
N VAL A 234 -3.57 -8.35 -18.81
CA VAL A 234 -4.92 -7.79 -19.07
C VAL A 234 -4.99 -7.13 -20.45
N ALA A 235 -3.96 -6.38 -20.85
CA ALA A 235 -3.93 -5.71 -22.14
C ALA A 235 -3.82 -6.71 -23.31
N THR A 236 -2.97 -7.74 -23.17
CA THR A 236 -2.62 -8.65 -24.27
C THR A 236 -3.43 -9.95 -24.31
N ASN A 237 -4.05 -10.33 -23.19
CA ASN A 237 -4.66 -11.63 -22.93
C ASN A 237 -3.72 -12.81 -23.25
N ARG A 238 -2.42 -12.68 -22.93
CA ARG A 238 -1.41 -13.71 -23.22
C ARG A 238 -0.60 -14.10 -22.01
N LEU A 239 -0.67 -15.39 -21.68
CA LEU A 239 0.03 -15.97 -20.54
C LEU A 239 1.56 -16.01 -20.70
N ILE A 240 2.10 -15.91 -21.93
CA ILE A 240 3.55 -15.93 -22.12
C ILE A 240 4.25 -14.77 -21.39
N PHE A 241 3.63 -13.58 -21.35
CA PHE A 241 4.22 -12.42 -20.68
C PHE A 241 4.35 -12.60 -19.16
N PRO A 242 3.28 -12.92 -18.40
CA PRO A 242 3.41 -13.19 -16.98
C PRO A 242 4.27 -14.43 -16.69
N VAL A 243 4.24 -15.47 -17.52
CA VAL A 243 5.11 -16.66 -17.30
C VAL A 243 6.59 -16.30 -17.44
N VAL A 244 6.98 -15.60 -18.50
CA VAL A 244 8.36 -15.13 -18.68
C VAL A 244 8.73 -14.13 -17.58
N GLY A 245 7.81 -13.24 -17.21
CA GLY A 245 7.99 -12.29 -16.12
C GLY A 245 8.25 -12.98 -14.77
N LEU A 246 7.47 -14.01 -14.42
CA LEU A 246 7.69 -14.80 -13.21
C LEU A 246 9.03 -15.54 -13.25
N GLY A 247 9.45 -16.02 -14.42
CA GLY A 247 10.80 -16.58 -14.60
C GLY A 247 11.91 -15.54 -14.32
N LEU A 248 11.78 -14.34 -14.87
CA LEU A 248 12.71 -13.22 -14.61
C LEU A 248 12.70 -12.80 -13.14
N PHE A 249 11.52 -12.81 -12.51
CA PHE A 249 11.38 -12.52 -11.08
C PHE A 249 12.11 -13.55 -10.23
N ALA A 250 11.93 -14.85 -10.51
CA ALA A 250 12.63 -15.92 -9.78
C ALA A 250 14.15 -15.80 -9.93
N LEU A 251 14.63 -15.50 -11.13
CA LEU A 251 16.06 -15.24 -11.38
C LEU A 251 16.56 -14.02 -10.61
N GLY A 252 15.80 -12.91 -10.63
CA GLY A 252 16.12 -11.70 -9.88
C GLY A 252 16.14 -11.93 -8.37
N ALA A 253 15.12 -12.62 -7.84
CA ALA A 253 15.02 -12.97 -6.43
C ALA A 253 16.23 -13.80 -5.97
N TRP A 254 16.59 -14.84 -6.73
CA TRP A 254 17.80 -15.65 -6.49
C TRP A 254 19.09 -14.81 -6.54
N PHE A 255 19.21 -13.92 -7.53
CA PHE A 255 20.39 -13.07 -7.67
C PHE A 255 20.51 -12.09 -6.48
N PHE A 256 19.43 -11.41 -6.11
CA PHE A 256 19.43 -10.43 -5.02
C PHE A 256 19.56 -11.10 -3.64
N SER A 257 18.99 -12.29 -3.43
CA SER A 257 19.19 -13.04 -2.18
C SER A 257 20.66 -13.43 -1.98
N ALA A 258 21.38 -13.74 -3.06
CA ALA A 258 22.78 -14.13 -3.01
C ALA A 258 23.76 -12.93 -2.93
N THR A 259 23.39 -11.77 -3.48
CA THR A 259 24.30 -10.62 -3.63
C THR A 259 24.04 -9.46 -2.67
N VAL A 260 22.84 -9.36 -2.10
CA VAL A 260 22.45 -8.28 -1.21
C VAL A 260 22.22 -8.82 0.20
N GLY A 261 23.18 -8.59 1.09
CA GLY A 261 23.19 -9.21 2.43
C GLY A 261 21.92 -8.97 3.24
N HIS A 262 21.31 -7.78 3.18
CA HIS A 262 20.06 -7.52 3.90
C HIS A 262 18.85 -8.28 3.33
N VAL A 263 18.89 -8.72 2.06
CA VAL A 263 17.81 -9.50 1.44
C VAL A 263 17.90 -10.94 1.90
N GLY A 264 19.09 -11.53 1.81
CA GLY A 264 19.37 -12.87 2.33
C GLY A 264 18.99 -12.98 3.81
N ALA A 265 19.44 -12.03 4.65
CA ALA A 265 19.12 -12.01 6.07
C ALA A 265 17.61 -12.00 6.37
N ARG A 266 16.79 -11.29 5.57
CA ARG A 266 15.33 -11.28 5.72
C ARG A 266 14.69 -12.61 5.30
N ILE A 267 15.24 -13.26 4.28
CA ILE A 267 14.80 -14.60 3.85
C ILE A 267 15.14 -15.64 4.92
N ASP A 268 16.36 -15.61 5.44
CA ASP A 268 16.82 -16.52 6.50
C ASP A 268 16.00 -16.33 7.78
N ALA A 269 15.75 -15.09 8.20
CA ALA A 269 14.89 -14.78 9.34
C ALA A 269 13.45 -15.26 9.17
N TRP A 270 12.93 -15.27 7.93
CA TRP A 270 11.59 -15.78 7.63
C TRP A 270 11.54 -17.32 7.59
N GLN A 271 12.59 -17.97 7.08
CA GLN A 271 12.68 -19.44 7.02
C GLN A 271 12.97 -20.07 8.38
N HIS A 272 13.75 -19.39 9.21
CA HIS A 272 14.22 -19.88 10.50
C HIS A 272 13.86 -18.91 11.65
N PRO A 273 12.55 -18.63 11.88
CA PRO A 273 12.15 -17.58 12.80
C PRO A 273 12.57 -17.84 14.25
N PHE A 274 12.72 -19.10 14.64
CA PHE A 274 13.09 -19.51 15.99
C PHE A 274 14.57 -19.89 16.17
N ASP A 275 15.43 -19.65 15.17
CA ASP A 275 16.87 -19.88 15.35
C ASP A 275 17.42 -18.88 16.40
N PRO A 276 18.00 -19.36 17.52
CA PRO A 276 18.54 -18.50 18.58
C PRO A 276 19.57 -17.48 18.08
N LYS A 277 20.31 -17.79 17.00
CA LYS A 277 21.30 -16.88 16.41
C LYS A 277 20.65 -15.70 15.68
N LEU A 278 19.48 -15.92 15.08
CA LEU A 278 18.75 -14.91 14.32
C LEU A 278 17.78 -14.13 15.21
N TYR A 279 17.29 -14.73 16.29
CA TYR A 279 16.22 -14.17 17.10
C TYR A 279 16.57 -12.80 17.68
N GLU A 280 17.76 -12.62 18.27
CA GLU A 280 18.19 -11.34 18.87
C GLU A 280 19.03 -10.47 17.94
N GLN A 281 19.32 -10.94 16.72
CA GLN A 281 20.16 -10.20 15.79
C GLN A 281 19.45 -8.92 15.30
N VAL A 282 20.22 -7.84 15.12
CA VAL A 282 19.69 -6.60 14.51
C VAL A 282 19.18 -6.90 13.10
N GLY A 283 17.88 -6.70 12.89
CA GLY A 283 17.19 -7.04 11.63
C GLY A 283 16.88 -8.54 11.45
N GLY A 284 17.08 -9.33 12.51
CA GLY A 284 16.82 -10.76 12.56
C GLY A 284 15.35 -11.13 12.76
N SER A 285 15.08 -12.30 13.33
CA SER A 285 13.76 -12.92 13.32
C SER A 285 12.82 -12.54 14.46
N TYR A 286 13.25 -11.70 15.41
CA TYR A 286 12.47 -11.29 16.59
C TYR A 286 11.01 -10.97 16.24
N GLN A 287 10.77 -10.02 15.33
CA GLN A 287 9.42 -9.56 14.99
C GLN A 287 8.55 -10.68 14.39
N ILE A 288 9.15 -11.57 13.60
CA ILE A 288 8.43 -12.69 12.97
C ILE A 288 8.09 -13.76 14.01
N ALA A 289 9.04 -14.10 14.88
CA ALA A 289 8.80 -15.06 15.95
C ALA A 289 7.70 -14.55 16.91
N GLN A 290 7.72 -13.26 17.26
CA GLN A 290 6.69 -12.68 18.13
C GLN A 290 5.31 -12.63 17.48
N SER A 291 5.22 -12.36 16.17
CA SER A 291 3.93 -12.41 15.48
C SER A 291 3.36 -13.83 15.44
N LEU A 292 4.22 -14.85 15.30
CA LEU A 292 3.81 -16.26 15.37
C LEU A 292 3.33 -16.66 16.78
N PHE A 293 4.01 -16.23 17.85
CA PHE A 293 3.55 -16.46 19.22
C PHE A 293 2.22 -15.77 19.50
N ALA A 294 2.07 -14.51 19.10
CA ALA A 294 0.82 -13.76 19.27
C ALA A 294 -0.34 -14.39 18.46
N GLN A 295 -0.06 -14.91 17.26
CA GLN A 295 -1.07 -15.62 16.47
C GLN A 295 -1.47 -16.95 17.11
N ALA A 296 -0.52 -17.69 17.71
CA ALA A 296 -0.80 -18.94 18.41
C ALA A 296 -1.65 -18.72 19.66
N ASP A 297 -1.36 -17.69 20.46
CA ASP A 297 -2.13 -17.30 21.64
C ASP A 297 -3.52 -16.74 21.28
N GLY A 298 -3.59 -15.97 20.20
CA GLY A 298 -4.82 -15.36 19.67
C GLY A 298 -5.88 -16.37 19.19
N GLY A 299 -5.47 -17.54 18.71
CA GLY A 299 -6.36 -18.50 18.06
C GLY A 299 -7.06 -17.94 16.81
N MET A 300 -8.07 -18.66 16.29
CA MET A 300 -8.77 -18.24 15.05
C MET A 300 -9.63 -16.99 15.21
N TRP A 301 -10.14 -16.74 16.41
CA TRP A 301 -11.10 -15.67 16.69
C TRP A 301 -10.46 -14.43 17.32
N GLY A 302 -9.19 -14.52 17.72
CA GLY A 302 -8.53 -13.51 18.54
C GLY A 302 -8.99 -13.54 20.00
N GLN A 303 -8.20 -12.95 20.89
CA GLN A 303 -8.58 -12.74 22.30
C GLN A 303 -9.34 -11.41 22.51
N GLY A 304 -9.45 -10.56 21.48
CA GLY A 304 -10.02 -9.22 21.55
C GLY A 304 -8.95 -8.10 21.62
N PHE A 305 -9.37 -6.86 21.36
CA PHE A 305 -8.46 -5.71 21.37
C PHE A 305 -7.88 -5.48 22.77
N GLY A 306 -6.54 -5.43 22.87
CA GLY A 306 -5.85 -5.24 24.14
C GLY A 306 -5.63 -6.52 24.96
N LEU A 307 -6.21 -7.66 24.58
CA LEU A 307 -6.19 -8.89 25.37
C LEU A 307 -5.12 -9.92 24.95
N ALA A 308 -4.66 -9.90 23.70
CA ALA A 308 -3.70 -10.88 23.15
C ALA A 308 -2.22 -10.59 23.48
N LEU A 309 -1.90 -10.17 24.70
CA LEU A 309 -0.54 -9.86 25.11
C LEU A 309 0.08 -11.07 25.82
N VAL A 310 0.94 -11.81 25.12
CA VAL A 310 1.87 -12.72 25.80
C VAL A 310 2.87 -11.85 26.57
N ALA A 311 2.95 -12.01 27.88
CA ALA A 311 3.94 -11.32 28.71
C ALA A 311 5.09 -12.28 29.02
N VAL A 312 6.33 -11.79 28.88
CA VAL A 312 7.52 -12.47 29.41
C VAL A 312 8.03 -11.63 30.57
N GLY A 313 7.68 -12.04 31.79
CA GLY A 313 7.84 -11.20 32.98
C GLY A 313 6.89 -9.99 32.96
N ASP A 314 7.38 -8.82 33.38
CA ASP A 314 6.61 -7.58 33.40
C ASP A 314 6.59 -6.83 32.05
N SER A 315 7.27 -7.37 31.03
CA SER A 315 7.35 -6.75 29.71
C SER A 315 6.36 -7.43 28.75
N PRO A 316 5.38 -6.69 28.18
CA PRO A 316 4.55 -7.24 27.13
C PRO A 316 5.42 -7.56 25.92
N ILE A 317 5.23 -8.74 25.34
CA ILE A 317 5.76 -9.04 24.02
C ILE A 317 5.00 -8.17 23.01
N LEU A 318 5.63 -7.11 22.55
CA LEU A 318 5.20 -6.42 21.34
C LEU A 318 6.17 -6.83 20.22
N PRO A 319 5.70 -7.37 19.08
CA PRO A 319 6.44 -7.12 17.85
C PRO A 319 6.51 -5.59 17.74
N ALA A 320 7.72 -5.03 17.86
CA ALA A 320 7.90 -3.58 17.90
C ALA A 320 7.10 -2.92 16.78
N ALA A 321 6.09 -2.13 17.14
CA ALA A 321 5.15 -1.48 16.22
C ALA A 321 5.78 -0.27 15.50
N GLN A 322 7.08 -0.06 15.65
CA GLN A 322 7.80 1.03 15.00
C GLN A 322 8.23 0.57 13.61
N THR A 323 7.32 0.75 12.64
CA THR A 323 7.64 0.79 11.21
C THR A 323 7.72 2.22 10.74
#